data_AF-A0A836H729-F1
#
_entry.id   AF-A0A836H729-F1
#
_cell.length_a   1.000
_cell.length_b   1.000
_cell.length_c   1.000
_cell.angle_alpha   90.00
_cell.angle_beta   90.00
_cell.angle_gamma   90.00
#
_symmetry.space_group_name_H-M   'P 1'
#
loop_
_entity.id
_entity.type
_entity.pdbx_description
1 polymer ?
#
loop_
_entity_poly.entity_id
_entity_poly.type
_entity_poly.pdbx_seq_one_letter_code
_entity_poly.pdbx_strand_id
1 'polypeptide(L)'
;MSAMAAKKKVAASDTLRRSQVAESILCAQDQSMRQQEQITRMIEENDHIKKEINALSGTHYDYVKADKLASLQSDVDGLERRYQFEKMRKNDLTKRYQLARIDLLHSRKLKGGVNVEKEQAAAVQRQVDILESRLDQTLGQFNDALSYNKELRDRIDVIREERRVFLRVHKRMEDDLKTKKRLMAEHIEKSNRDMDDRDAQLREVERLRTAVTEQRQAYAEQLRDLDTAMLSIKAMREEQTEMQLELEAREYEFEERMGDTNGVGAQEEAEGSRKAMGLPVPCNSEEVVSIAGVEGHDDAQNVLCVEKESATITSIVAQIKEALQTDDIDEVRTKYLHTGDLNFSMYKYVNELSAKKESLKDSIRDLQRLLSEEGESERQHRALIKRLEEELAGTESKLDEMSYATMQLRDAVRRTAATAEDVYAHIGCPEVPDDSVGCEKCTEANMKQFLGTIEERATHILIAFQRHHQLSAYSRILTSPSSCTLRDPQTPKEAVQRWKEGDNALTSNTTDSPHGETMQMVEDWEKGVDSIMPTAPQTAHRAVSARSLVRMMELPSASLSGGTTDRDSTLYADQDDDRIVSHEDIRKQMEVRLATMREREERNQRRKKDAAQRAK
;
A
#
# COMPACT_ATOMS: atom_id res chain seq x y z
N MET A 1 88.68 157.58 53.28
CA MET A 1 89.23 157.06 52.00
C MET A 1 89.39 155.54 52.06
N SER A 2 88.28 154.85 52.37
CA SER A 2 88.22 153.47 52.89
C SER A 2 87.48 152.48 51.98
N ALA A 3 87.27 152.79 50.69
CA ALA A 3 86.44 151.94 49.81
C ALA A 3 87.06 151.57 48.45
N MET A 4 88.11 152.27 48.00
CA MET A 4 88.77 151.97 46.71
C MET A 4 89.87 150.90 46.79
N ALA A 5 90.45 150.64 47.96
CA ALA A 5 91.56 149.67 48.09
C ALA A 5 91.08 148.21 48.17
N ALA A 6 89.93 147.93 48.79
CA ALA A 6 89.39 146.57 48.89
C ALA A 6 88.77 146.08 47.56
N LYS A 7 88.14 146.98 46.79
CA LYS A 7 87.57 146.67 45.47
C LYS A 7 88.65 146.36 44.42
N LYS A 8 89.85 146.92 44.58
CA LYS A 8 91.01 146.68 43.69
C LYS A 8 91.69 145.33 43.95
N LYS A 9 91.69 144.82 45.19
CA LYS A 9 92.21 143.47 45.52
C LYS A 9 91.27 142.34 45.09
N VAL A 10 89.96 142.51 45.22
CA VAL A 10 88.97 141.52 44.72
C VAL A 10 88.96 141.49 43.19
N ALA A 11 89.01 142.64 42.53
CA ALA A 11 89.12 142.70 41.06
C ALA A 11 90.41 142.04 40.54
N ALA A 12 91.55 142.21 41.23
CA ALA A 12 92.81 141.56 40.87
C ALA A 12 92.78 140.03 41.06
N SER A 13 92.16 139.56 42.15
CA SER A 13 91.93 138.12 42.39
C SER A 13 90.99 137.51 41.37
N ASP A 14 89.94 138.23 40.96
CA ASP A 14 88.98 137.77 39.94
C ASP A 14 89.60 137.78 38.54
N THR A 15 90.47 138.74 38.21
CA THR A 15 91.24 138.70 36.96
C THR A 15 92.22 137.53 36.93
N LEU A 16 92.84 137.20 38.07
CA LEU A 16 93.74 136.05 38.16
C LEU A 16 92.98 134.72 38.06
N ARG A 17 91.81 134.61 38.70
CA ARG A 17 90.93 133.45 38.56
C ARG A 17 90.39 133.30 37.13
N ARG A 18 90.00 134.39 36.48
CA ARG A 18 89.58 134.37 35.06
C ARG A 18 90.72 133.97 34.14
N SER A 19 91.95 134.41 34.43
CA SER A 19 93.15 133.98 33.71
C SER A 19 93.42 132.49 33.89
N GLN A 20 93.36 131.97 35.12
CA GLN A 20 93.57 130.55 35.40
C GLN A 20 92.47 129.67 34.81
N VAL A 21 91.22 130.14 34.82
CA VAL A 21 90.10 129.45 34.15
C VAL A 21 90.30 129.47 32.64
N ALA A 22 90.69 130.59 32.04
CA ALA A 22 91.00 130.66 30.60
C ALA A 22 92.17 129.75 30.21
N GLU A 23 93.21 129.67 31.03
CA GLU A 23 94.37 128.80 30.82
C GLU A 23 93.99 127.32 30.99
N SER A 24 93.10 126.99 31.93
CA SER A 24 92.54 125.63 32.07
C SER A 24 91.63 125.23 30.91
N ILE A 25 90.86 126.19 30.37
CA ILE A 25 90.01 125.98 29.18
C ILE A 25 90.89 125.77 27.95
N LEU A 26 91.93 126.58 27.76
CA LEU A 26 92.88 126.41 26.65
C LEU A 26 93.62 125.07 26.76
N CYS A 27 94.10 124.69 27.95
CA CYS A 27 94.70 123.37 28.16
C CYS A 27 93.71 122.21 27.92
N ALA A 28 92.44 122.34 28.32
CA ALA A 28 91.42 121.33 28.06
C ALA A 28 91.04 121.27 26.57
N GLN A 29 91.04 122.41 25.89
CA GLN A 29 90.77 122.52 24.46
C GLN A 29 91.93 121.91 23.65
N ASP A 30 93.18 122.14 24.06
CA ASP A 30 94.36 121.47 23.49
C ASP A 30 94.35 119.95 23.75
N GLN A 31 93.92 119.50 24.93
CA GLN A 31 93.74 118.07 25.19
C GLN A 31 92.62 117.46 24.34
N SER A 32 91.51 118.17 24.14
CA SER A 32 90.43 117.72 23.27
C SER A 32 90.86 117.67 21.81
N MET A 33 91.64 118.64 21.34
CA MET A 33 92.25 118.63 20.00
C MET A 33 93.19 117.43 19.84
N ARG A 34 94.05 117.15 20.82
CA ARG A 34 94.92 115.95 20.79
C ARG A 34 94.12 114.64 20.81
N GLN A 35 93.04 114.57 21.57
CA GLN A 35 92.15 113.40 21.58
C GLN A 35 91.42 113.23 20.24
N GLN A 36 90.96 114.32 19.63
CA GLN A 36 90.36 114.30 18.29
C GLN A 36 91.37 113.83 17.24
N GLU A 37 92.61 114.33 17.28
CA GLU A 37 93.69 113.86 16.42
C GLU A 37 94.05 112.38 16.66
N GLN A 38 93.95 111.89 17.89
CA GLN A 38 94.18 110.48 18.19
C GLN A 38 93.03 109.59 17.68
N ILE A 39 91.79 110.07 17.76
CA ILE A 39 90.63 109.37 17.19
C ILE A 39 90.73 109.36 15.66
N THR A 40 91.11 110.47 15.03
CA THR A 40 91.31 110.49 13.56
C THR A 40 92.43 109.54 13.17
N ARG A 41 93.53 109.49 13.93
CA ARG A 41 94.59 108.49 13.70
C ARG A 41 94.07 107.06 13.88
N MET A 42 93.28 106.74 14.90
CA MET A 42 92.70 105.40 15.04
C MET A 42 91.70 105.07 13.93
N ILE A 43 90.97 106.06 13.39
CA ILE A 43 90.08 105.86 12.24
C ILE A 43 90.92 105.58 10.99
N GLU A 44 91.97 106.36 10.77
CA GLU A 44 92.92 106.16 9.67
C GLU A 44 93.64 104.83 9.78
N GLU A 45 94.08 104.42 10.97
CA GLU A 45 94.67 103.12 11.25
C GLU A 45 93.65 101.98 11.06
N ASN A 46 92.40 102.13 11.50
CA ASN A 46 91.35 101.14 11.21
C ASN A 46 91.04 101.05 9.72
N ASP A 47 91.04 102.18 9.00
CA ASP A 47 90.84 102.19 7.57
C ASP A 47 92.08 101.66 6.83
N HIS A 48 93.28 101.85 7.38
CA HIS A 48 94.50 101.22 6.92
C HIS A 48 94.45 99.72 7.13
N ILE A 49 94.07 99.25 8.32
CA ILE A 49 93.87 97.82 8.63
C ILE A 49 92.77 97.24 7.74
N LYS A 50 91.66 97.95 7.49
CA LYS A 50 90.64 97.49 6.53
C LYS A 50 91.20 97.39 5.12
N LYS A 51 91.99 98.36 4.68
CA LYS A 51 92.65 98.34 3.35
C LYS A 51 93.69 97.23 3.25
N GLU A 52 94.48 97.00 4.30
CA GLU A 52 95.45 95.91 4.39
C GLU A 52 94.76 94.55 4.47
N ILE A 53 93.68 94.38 5.24
CA ILE A 53 92.86 93.17 5.25
C ILE A 53 92.30 92.92 3.85
N ASN A 54 91.82 93.96 3.16
CA ASN A 54 91.34 93.83 1.78
C ASN A 54 92.47 93.46 0.80
N ALA A 55 93.69 93.96 1.02
CA ALA A 55 94.86 93.66 0.18
C ALA A 55 95.44 92.26 0.48
N LEU A 56 95.50 91.85 1.74
CA LEU A 56 96.07 90.58 2.23
C LEU A 56 95.09 89.41 2.09
N SER A 57 93.79 89.63 2.31
CA SER A 57 92.77 88.57 2.20
C SER A 57 92.47 88.22 0.74
N GLY A 58 92.79 89.09 -0.22
CA GLY A 58 92.66 88.86 -1.68
C GLY A 58 91.25 88.47 -2.17
N THR A 59 90.28 88.39 -1.27
CA THR A 59 88.91 87.94 -1.48
C THR A 59 88.01 88.90 -0.72
N HIS A 60 87.32 89.74 -1.47
CA HIS A 60 86.25 90.57 -0.93
C HIS A 60 85.19 89.66 -0.30
N TYR A 61 84.75 89.93 0.94
CA TYR A 61 83.58 89.27 1.51
C TYR A 61 82.36 89.68 0.69
N ASP A 62 82.02 88.82 -0.26
CA ASP A 62 81.11 89.12 -1.34
C ASP A 62 79.68 88.89 -0.83
N TYR A 63 79.07 89.93 -0.26
CA TYR A 63 77.73 89.86 0.35
C TYR A 63 76.69 89.26 -0.61
N VAL A 64 76.83 89.49 -1.92
CA VAL A 64 75.97 88.90 -2.95
C VAL A 64 76.16 87.38 -3.06
N LYS A 65 77.39 86.86 -2.89
CA LYS A 65 77.63 85.42 -2.83
C LYS A 65 77.17 84.84 -1.50
N ALA A 66 77.35 85.55 -0.39
CA ALA A 66 76.86 85.13 0.91
C ALA A 66 75.32 85.02 0.95
N ASP A 67 74.60 85.99 0.38
CA ASP A 67 73.13 85.97 0.26
C ASP A 67 72.66 84.86 -0.68
N LYS A 68 73.35 84.67 -1.82
CA LYS A 68 73.06 83.53 -2.72
C LYS A 68 73.34 82.20 -2.04
N LEU A 69 74.42 82.07 -1.28
CA LEU A 69 74.73 80.88 -0.50
C LEU A 69 73.69 80.64 0.59
N ALA A 70 73.23 81.68 1.28
CA ALA A 70 72.15 81.59 2.28
C ALA A 70 70.81 81.19 1.64
N SER A 71 70.48 81.74 0.46
CA SER A 71 69.31 81.33 -0.32
C SER A 71 69.41 79.87 -0.76
N LEU A 72 70.56 79.47 -1.31
CA LEU A 72 70.80 78.09 -1.73
C LEU A 72 70.82 77.13 -0.53
N GLN A 73 71.34 77.54 0.62
CA GLN A 73 71.26 76.77 1.86
C GLN A 73 69.81 76.62 2.33
N SER A 74 69.02 77.69 2.31
CA SER A 74 67.58 77.63 2.60
C SER A 74 66.83 76.73 1.62
N ASP A 75 67.20 76.74 0.33
CA ASP A 75 66.60 75.87 -0.69
C ASP A 75 67.00 74.40 -0.48
N VAL A 76 68.27 74.14 -0.13
CA VAL A 76 68.78 72.81 0.24
C VAL A 76 68.05 72.28 1.47
N ASP A 77 67.93 73.08 2.52
CA ASP A 77 67.19 72.73 3.74
C ASP A 77 65.70 72.48 3.42
N GLY A 78 65.12 73.27 2.52
CA GLY A 78 63.75 73.11 2.04
C GLY A 78 63.54 71.80 1.26
N LEU A 79 64.47 71.47 0.37
CA LEU A 79 64.48 70.21 -0.38
C LEU A 79 64.73 69.02 0.53
N GLU A 80 65.60 69.15 1.54
CA GLU A 80 65.86 68.10 2.51
C GLU A 80 64.59 67.80 3.31
N ARG A 81 63.89 68.82 3.82
CA ARG A 81 62.58 68.61 4.49
C ARG A 81 61.58 67.90 3.58
N ARG A 82 61.45 68.32 2.32
CA ARG A 82 60.57 67.65 1.34
C ARG A 82 60.99 66.21 1.09
N TYR A 83 62.28 65.95 0.97
CA TYR A 83 62.83 64.60 0.84
C TYR A 83 62.48 63.75 2.06
N GLN A 84 62.62 64.27 3.28
CA GLN A 84 62.23 63.54 4.49
C GLN A 84 60.72 63.25 4.52
N PHE A 85 59.88 64.21 4.12
CA PHE A 85 58.43 63.99 4.02
C PHE A 85 58.09 62.91 3.00
N GLU A 86 58.68 62.93 1.80
CA GLU A 86 58.46 61.90 0.78
C GLU A 86 59.03 60.54 1.21
N LYS A 87 60.14 60.51 1.95
CA LYS A 87 60.69 59.29 2.54
C LYS A 87 59.73 58.70 3.58
N MET A 88 59.16 59.52 4.46
CA MET A 88 58.13 59.11 5.42
C MET A 88 56.87 58.60 4.70
N ARG A 89 56.40 59.32 3.68
CA ARG A 89 55.25 58.94 2.86
C ARG A 89 55.47 57.60 2.15
N LYS A 90 56.67 57.38 1.59
CA LYS A 90 57.06 56.11 0.98
C LYS A 90 57.04 54.97 2.00
N ASN A 91 57.56 55.19 3.21
CA ASN A 91 57.54 54.19 4.27
C ASN A 91 56.12 53.84 4.71
N ASP A 92 55.26 54.85 4.86
CA ASP A 92 53.86 54.63 5.24
C ASP A 92 53.08 53.92 4.14
N LEU A 93 53.32 54.27 2.87
CA LEU A 93 52.74 53.56 1.74
C LEU A 93 53.24 52.11 1.67
N THR A 94 54.52 51.88 1.96
CA THR A 94 55.11 50.53 2.02
C THR A 94 54.48 49.69 3.13
N LYS A 95 54.26 50.27 4.32
CA LYS A 95 53.54 49.61 5.42
C LYS A 95 52.10 49.26 5.02
N ARG A 96 51.37 50.21 4.44
CA ARG A 96 49.99 49.96 3.96
C ARG A 96 49.94 48.87 2.89
N TYR A 97 50.90 48.86 1.97
CA TYR A 97 51.03 47.82 0.97
C TYR A 97 51.29 46.44 1.61
N GLN A 98 52.19 46.38 2.60
CA GLN A 98 52.46 45.14 3.33
C GLN A 98 51.22 44.63 4.08
N LEU A 99 50.49 45.52 4.77
CA LEU A 99 49.25 45.16 5.46
C LEU A 99 48.18 44.65 4.47
N ALA A 100 47.91 45.39 3.40
CA ALA A 100 46.97 44.96 2.37
C ALA A 100 47.36 43.62 1.72
N ARG A 101 48.67 43.38 1.54
CA ARG A 101 49.18 42.09 1.05
C ARG A 101 48.93 40.96 2.06
N ILE A 102 49.15 41.20 3.36
CA ILE A 102 48.86 40.23 4.41
C ILE A 102 47.36 39.93 4.45
N ASP A 103 46.51 40.96 4.40
CA ASP A 103 45.05 40.81 4.43
C ASP A 103 44.52 40.03 3.22
N LEU A 104 45.09 40.29 2.02
CA LEU A 104 44.74 39.56 0.81
C LEU A 104 45.18 38.09 0.88
N LEU A 105 46.39 37.83 1.40
CA LEU A 105 46.86 36.45 1.61
C LEU A 105 46.02 35.73 2.67
N HIS A 106 45.64 36.41 3.75
CA HIS A 106 44.78 35.85 4.79
C HIS A 106 43.38 35.55 4.26
N SER A 107 42.79 36.47 3.51
CA SER A 107 41.49 36.28 2.85
C SER A 107 41.53 35.14 1.83
N ARG A 108 42.62 34.99 1.05
CA ARG A 108 42.81 33.87 0.11
C ARG A 108 42.96 32.53 0.82
N LYS A 109 43.63 32.51 1.99
CA LYS A 109 43.70 31.31 2.84
C LYS A 109 42.33 30.96 3.42
N LEU A 110 41.57 31.94 3.89
CA LEU A 110 40.23 31.74 4.47
C LEU A 110 39.20 31.26 3.44
N LYS A 111 39.17 31.88 2.26
CA LYS A 111 38.22 31.53 1.19
C LYS A 111 38.51 30.15 0.57
N GLY A 112 39.69 29.57 0.84
CA GLY A 112 40.13 28.39 0.12
C GLY A 112 40.26 28.69 -1.38
N GLY A 113 40.60 27.68 -2.18
CA GLY A 113 40.64 27.86 -3.64
C GLY A 113 39.28 28.25 -4.22
N VAL A 114 39.28 28.82 -5.43
CA VAL A 114 38.05 29.21 -6.16
C VAL A 114 37.07 28.04 -6.39
N ASN A 115 37.58 26.80 -6.33
CA ASN A 115 36.77 25.59 -6.51
C ASN A 115 36.08 25.12 -5.22
N VAL A 116 36.50 25.59 -4.05
CA VAL A 116 35.96 25.12 -2.76
C VAL A 116 34.48 25.50 -2.62
N GLU A 117 34.11 26.72 -3.00
CA GLU A 117 32.71 27.17 -2.95
C GLU A 117 31.82 26.37 -3.93
N LYS A 118 32.32 26.08 -5.13
CA LYS A 118 31.60 25.26 -6.12
C LYS A 118 31.43 23.82 -5.67
N GLU A 119 32.47 23.24 -5.09
CA GLU A 119 32.43 21.88 -4.56
C GLU A 119 31.50 21.77 -3.34
N GLN A 120 31.52 22.77 -2.45
CA GLN A 120 30.59 22.87 -1.33
C GLN A 120 29.14 23.01 -1.82
N ALA A 121 28.87 23.88 -2.80
CA ALA A 121 27.53 24.00 -3.39
C ALA A 121 27.08 22.68 -4.05
N ALA A 122 27.96 22.01 -4.80
CA ALA A 122 27.67 20.71 -5.39
C ALA A 122 27.50 19.59 -4.35
N ALA A 123 28.18 19.67 -3.20
CA ALA A 123 27.98 18.73 -2.10
C ALA A 123 26.63 18.96 -1.40
N VAL A 124 26.24 20.22 -1.19
CA VAL A 124 24.91 20.57 -0.66
C VAL A 124 23.82 20.13 -1.62
N GLN A 125 23.99 20.36 -2.93
CA GLN A 125 23.00 19.91 -3.93
C GLN A 125 22.84 18.39 -3.90
N ARG A 126 23.93 17.63 -3.92
CA ARG A 126 23.87 16.16 -3.77
C ARG A 126 23.14 15.72 -2.50
N GLN A 127 23.33 16.45 -1.40
CA GLN A 127 22.62 16.15 -0.15
C GLN A 127 21.11 16.44 -0.26
N VAL A 128 20.72 17.51 -0.95
CA VAL A 128 19.31 17.82 -1.25
C VAL A 128 18.72 16.70 -2.11
N ASP A 129 19.38 16.31 -3.20
CA ASP A 129 18.90 15.26 -4.10
C ASP A 129 18.71 13.90 -3.36
N ILE A 130 19.61 13.56 -2.43
CA ILE A 130 19.48 12.35 -1.59
C ILE A 130 18.27 12.46 -0.64
N LEU A 131 18.05 13.63 -0.03
CA LEU A 131 16.93 13.85 0.86
C LEU A 131 15.59 13.85 0.11
N GLU A 132 15.56 14.40 -1.10
CA GLU A 132 14.40 14.34 -2.00
C GLU A 132 14.10 12.90 -2.39
N SER A 133 15.10 12.15 -2.86
CA SER A 133 14.94 10.72 -3.19
C SER A 133 14.45 9.91 -1.99
N ARG A 134 14.96 10.20 -0.79
CA ARG A 134 14.50 9.54 0.44
C ARG A 134 13.06 9.93 0.78
N LEU A 135 12.69 11.20 0.62
CA LEU A 135 11.33 11.67 0.83
C LEU A 135 10.37 10.97 -0.12
N ASP A 136 10.69 10.92 -1.41
CA ASP A 136 9.90 10.26 -2.44
C ASP A 136 9.73 8.77 -2.14
N GLN A 137 10.81 8.09 -1.71
CA GLN A 137 10.73 6.70 -1.29
C GLN A 137 9.79 6.51 -0.09
N THR A 138 9.85 7.40 0.90
CA THR A 138 8.93 7.33 2.06
C THR A 138 7.49 7.68 1.70
N LEU A 139 7.26 8.59 0.75
CA LEU A 139 5.94 8.93 0.24
C LEU A 139 5.36 7.77 -0.57
N GLY A 140 6.17 7.08 -1.38
CA GLY A 140 5.80 5.84 -2.04
C GLY A 140 5.34 4.78 -1.04
N GLN A 141 6.18 4.49 -0.03
CA GLN A 141 5.83 3.54 1.04
C GLN A 141 4.57 3.94 1.82
N PHE A 142 4.36 5.23 2.06
CA PHE A 142 3.15 5.74 2.70
C PHE A 142 1.90 5.53 1.83
N ASN A 143 1.99 5.81 0.54
CA ASN A 143 0.90 5.58 -0.41
C ASN A 143 0.59 4.09 -0.58
N ASP A 144 1.61 3.23 -0.58
CA ASP A 144 1.44 1.78 -0.59
C ASP A 144 0.74 1.31 0.69
N ALA A 145 1.15 1.83 1.85
CA ALA A 145 0.50 1.53 3.13
C ALA A 145 -0.96 2.02 3.17
N LEU A 146 -1.26 3.19 2.58
CA LEU A 146 -2.63 3.69 2.44
C LEU A 146 -3.49 2.80 1.54
N SER A 147 -2.93 2.36 0.41
CA SER A 147 -3.60 1.47 -0.54
C SER A 147 -3.89 0.12 0.11
N TYR A 148 -2.91 -0.45 0.80
CA TYR A 148 -3.08 -1.68 1.58
C TYR A 148 -4.12 -1.51 2.70
N ASN A 149 -4.14 -0.37 3.40
CA ASN A 149 -5.15 -0.12 4.43
C ASN A 149 -6.57 0.00 3.83
N LYS A 150 -6.69 0.58 2.62
CA LYS A 150 -7.94 0.62 1.87
C LYS A 150 -8.42 -0.80 1.54
N GLU A 151 -7.56 -1.64 0.99
CA GLU A 151 -7.90 -3.04 0.70
C GLU A 151 -8.34 -3.81 1.96
N LEU A 152 -7.68 -3.60 3.10
CA LEU A 152 -8.09 -4.21 4.36
C LEU A 152 -9.47 -3.72 4.81
N ARG A 153 -9.79 -2.44 4.63
CA ARG A 153 -11.14 -1.91 4.93
C ARG A 153 -12.18 -2.53 4.03
N ASP A 154 -11.91 -2.61 2.73
CA ASP A 154 -12.82 -3.23 1.76
C ASP A 154 -13.06 -4.71 2.11
N ARG A 155 -12.01 -5.47 2.46
CA ARG A 155 -12.13 -6.86 2.94
C ARG A 155 -12.96 -6.96 4.23
N ILE A 156 -12.75 -6.05 5.19
CA ILE A 156 -13.55 -6.01 6.43
C ILE A 156 -15.03 -5.77 6.10
N ASP A 157 -15.33 -4.90 5.15
CA ASP A 157 -16.71 -4.59 4.78
C ASP A 157 -17.37 -5.76 4.04
N VAL A 158 -16.67 -6.46 3.15
CA VAL A 158 -17.14 -7.72 2.56
C VAL A 158 -17.48 -8.75 3.63
N ILE A 159 -16.57 -8.99 4.59
CA ILE A 159 -16.81 -9.95 5.70
C ILE A 159 -18.02 -9.52 6.55
N ARG A 160 -18.22 -8.22 6.76
CA ARG A 160 -19.39 -7.71 7.50
C ARG A 160 -20.69 -7.93 6.74
N GLU A 161 -20.68 -7.76 5.43
CA GLU A 161 -21.83 -8.02 4.57
C GLU A 161 -22.17 -9.51 4.53
N GLU A 162 -21.17 -10.37 4.36
CA GLU A 162 -21.30 -11.82 4.46
C GLU A 162 -21.90 -12.22 5.81
N ARG A 163 -21.35 -11.70 6.93
CA ARG A 163 -21.90 -11.95 8.26
C ARG A 163 -23.36 -11.50 8.38
N ARG A 164 -23.73 -10.37 7.76
CA ARG A 164 -25.12 -9.89 7.74
C ARG A 164 -26.02 -10.84 6.96
N VAL A 165 -25.55 -11.38 5.84
CA VAL A 165 -26.27 -12.42 5.06
C VAL A 165 -26.43 -13.68 5.90
N PHE A 166 -25.35 -14.19 6.52
CA PHE A 166 -25.39 -15.38 7.37
C PHE A 166 -26.35 -15.22 8.54
N LEU A 167 -26.34 -14.09 9.24
CA LEU A 167 -27.28 -13.84 10.35
C LEU A 167 -28.74 -13.82 9.87
N ARG A 168 -29.02 -13.27 8.68
CA ARG A 168 -30.37 -13.32 8.12
C ARG A 168 -30.82 -14.74 7.79
N VAL A 169 -29.93 -15.55 7.19
CA VAL A 169 -30.22 -16.95 6.87
C VAL A 169 -30.43 -17.76 8.15
N HIS A 170 -29.55 -17.60 9.14
CA HIS A 170 -29.67 -18.26 10.43
C HIS A 170 -31.00 -17.93 11.12
N LYS A 171 -31.38 -16.65 11.18
CA LYS A 171 -32.66 -16.24 11.76
C LYS A 171 -33.85 -16.88 11.03
N ARG A 172 -33.83 -16.92 9.69
CA ARG A 172 -34.87 -17.61 8.90
C ARG A 172 -34.95 -19.10 9.27
N MET A 173 -33.80 -19.78 9.33
CA MET A 173 -33.75 -21.19 9.72
C MET A 173 -34.26 -21.43 11.15
N GLU A 174 -33.94 -20.55 12.10
CA GLU A 174 -34.47 -20.62 13.46
C GLU A 174 -36.00 -20.45 13.48
N ASP A 175 -36.53 -19.50 12.72
CA ASP A 175 -37.97 -19.23 12.65
C ASP A 175 -38.71 -20.37 11.94
N ASP A 176 -38.12 -20.98 10.90
CA ASP A 176 -38.63 -22.19 10.25
C ASP A 176 -38.65 -23.39 11.22
N LEU A 177 -37.58 -23.56 12.01
CA LEU A 177 -37.50 -24.62 13.01
C LEU A 177 -38.57 -24.43 14.10
N LYS A 178 -38.77 -23.19 14.59
CA LYS A 178 -39.85 -22.87 15.53
C LYS A 178 -41.22 -23.16 14.94
N THR A 179 -41.43 -22.79 13.68
CA THR A 179 -42.70 -23.03 12.98
C THR A 179 -42.98 -24.52 12.83
N LYS A 180 -41.99 -25.33 12.44
CA LYS A 180 -42.11 -26.79 12.36
C LYS A 180 -42.37 -27.42 13.73
N LYS A 181 -41.69 -26.97 14.79
CA LYS A 181 -41.97 -27.43 16.17
C LYS A 181 -43.41 -27.12 16.60
N ARG A 182 -43.92 -25.94 16.25
CA ARG A 182 -45.32 -25.56 16.52
C ARG A 182 -46.30 -26.47 15.76
N LEU A 183 -46.07 -26.68 14.47
CA LEU A 183 -46.92 -27.58 13.65
C LEU A 183 -46.88 -29.02 14.18
N MET A 184 -45.71 -29.50 14.63
CA MET A 184 -45.58 -30.82 15.24
C MET A 184 -46.35 -30.90 16.57
N ALA A 185 -46.28 -29.87 17.41
CA ALA A 185 -47.05 -29.80 18.65
C ALA A 185 -48.57 -29.79 18.36
N GLU A 186 -49.02 -29.00 17.38
CA GLU A 186 -50.42 -28.96 16.95
C GLU A 186 -50.91 -30.32 16.43
N HIS A 187 -50.08 -31.03 15.64
CA HIS A 187 -50.40 -32.37 15.17
C HIS A 187 -50.48 -33.38 16.32
N ILE A 188 -49.59 -33.29 17.31
CA ILE A 188 -49.65 -34.14 18.52
C ILE A 188 -50.92 -33.84 19.31
N GLU A 189 -51.27 -32.57 19.51
CA GLU A 189 -52.51 -32.21 20.19
C GLU A 189 -53.74 -32.72 19.45
N LYS A 190 -53.78 -32.62 18.12
CA LYS A 190 -54.87 -33.16 17.32
C LYS A 190 -54.95 -34.69 17.46
N SER A 191 -53.81 -35.37 17.35
CA SER A 191 -53.75 -36.82 17.55
C SER A 191 -54.21 -37.22 18.96
N ASN A 192 -53.87 -36.45 20.00
CA ASN A 192 -54.32 -36.72 21.36
C ASN A 192 -55.83 -36.51 21.49
N ARG A 193 -56.40 -35.45 20.89
CA ARG A 193 -57.86 -35.27 20.83
C ARG A 193 -58.55 -36.45 20.14
N ASP A 194 -58.03 -36.90 19.00
CA ASP A 194 -58.59 -38.04 18.26
C ASP A 194 -58.48 -39.36 19.06
N MET A 195 -57.44 -39.50 19.91
CA MET A 195 -57.29 -40.63 20.83
C MET A 195 -58.30 -40.56 21.98
N ASP A 196 -58.46 -39.38 22.60
CA ASP A 196 -59.40 -39.15 23.69
C ASP A 196 -60.85 -39.41 23.24
N ASP A 197 -61.21 -38.94 22.04
CA ASP A 197 -62.52 -39.17 21.41
C ASP A 197 -62.75 -40.66 21.15
N ARG A 198 -61.74 -41.38 20.65
CA ARG A 198 -61.82 -42.83 20.46
C ARG A 198 -62.01 -43.56 21.79
N ASP A 199 -61.27 -43.20 22.82
CA ASP A 199 -61.39 -43.80 24.14
C ASP A 199 -62.77 -43.51 24.76
N ALA A 200 -63.34 -42.34 24.52
CA ALA A 200 -64.71 -42.02 24.92
C ALA A 200 -65.74 -42.92 24.21
N GLN A 201 -65.60 -43.12 22.90
CA GLN A 201 -66.46 -44.03 22.13
C GLN A 201 -66.29 -45.48 22.58
N LEU A 202 -65.06 -45.94 22.85
CA LEU A 202 -64.80 -47.30 23.34
C LEU A 202 -65.43 -47.54 24.71
N ARG A 203 -65.34 -46.57 25.63
CA ARG A 203 -66.02 -46.64 26.93
C ARG A 203 -67.54 -46.77 26.78
N GLU A 204 -68.14 -46.03 25.85
CA GLU A 204 -69.58 -46.14 25.60
C GLU A 204 -69.96 -47.49 24.98
N VAL A 205 -69.17 -48.01 24.05
CA VAL A 205 -69.36 -49.36 23.49
C VAL A 205 -69.23 -50.43 24.57
N GLU A 206 -68.26 -50.31 25.48
CA GLU A 206 -68.09 -51.22 26.61
C GLU A 206 -69.29 -51.18 27.55
N ARG A 207 -69.79 -49.99 27.90
CA ARG A 207 -71.01 -49.80 28.71
C ARG A 207 -72.24 -50.44 28.06
N LEU A 208 -72.39 -50.31 26.74
CA LEU A 208 -73.49 -50.96 26.01
C LEU A 208 -73.32 -52.49 25.99
N ARG A 209 -72.08 -52.99 25.83
CA ARG A 209 -71.80 -54.43 25.88
C ARG A 209 -72.13 -55.03 27.24
N THR A 210 -71.73 -54.37 28.34
CA THR A 210 -72.05 -54.85 29.70
C THR A 210 -73.56 -54.86 29.92
N ALA A 211 -74.28 -53.80 29.52
CA ALA A 211 -75.74 -53.75 29.60
C ALA A 211 -76.41 -54.88 28.78
N VAL A 212 -75.92 -55.17 27.58
CA VAL A 212 -76.43 -56.29 26.77
C VAL A 212 -76.15 -57.64 27.43
N THR A 213 -74.98 -57.83 28.04
CA THR A 213 -74.67 -59.08 28.76
C THR A 213 -75.54 -59.25 30.00
N GLU A 214 -75.77 -58.19 30.76
CA GLU A 214 -76.66 -58.20 31.94
C GLU A 214 -78.10 -58.51 31.52
N GLN A 215 -78.60 -57.87 30.44
CA GLN A 215 -79.93 -58.19 29.89
C GLN A 215 -80.03 -59.64 29.45
N ARG A 216 -79.03 -60.16 28.73
CA ARG A 216 -79.00 -61.58 28.31
C ARG A 216 -78.97 -62.53 29.50
N GLN A 217 -78.22 -62.20 30.56
CA GLN A 217 -78.19 -62.99 31.79
C GLN A 217 -79.56 -62.98 32.48
N ALA A 218 -80.17 -61.80 32.63
CA ALA A 218 -81.51 -61.68 33.20
C ALA A 218 -82.56 -62.47 32.40
N TYR A 219 -82.52 -62.43 31.05
CA TYR A 219 -83.40 -63.25 30.22
C TYR A 219 -83.13 -64.75 30.34
N ALA A 220 -81.86 -65.16 30.46
CA ALA A 220 -81.50 -66.55 30.66
C ALA A 220 -81.96 -67.08 32.03
N GLU A 221 -81.85 -66.28 33.08
CA GLU A 221 -82.39 -66.58 34.41
C GLU A 221 -83.91 -66.73 34.36
N GLN A 222 -84.62 -65.78 33.72
CA GLN A 222 -86.07 -65.88 33.51
C GLN A 222 -86.47 -67.16 32.75
N LEU A 223 -85.71 -67.56 31.74
CA LEU A 223 -85.94 -68.81 31.01
C LEU A 223 -85.67 -70.05 31.88
N ARG A 224 -84.60 -70.05 32.70
CA ARG A 224 -84.34 -71.15 33.65
C ARG A 224 -85.44 -71.27 34.69
N ASP A 225 -85.96 -70.15 35.20
CA ASP A 225 -87.07 -70.15 36.14
C ASP A 225 -88.34 -70.72 35.49
N LEU A 226 -88.62 -70.33 34.25
CA LEU A 226 -89.74 -70.87 33.47
C LEU A 226 -89.57 -72.38 33.19
N ASP A 227 -88.38 -72.82 32.79
CA ASP A 227 -88.08 -74.24 32.57
C ASP A 227 -88.22 -75.05 33.85
N THR A 228 -87.77 -74.51 34.99
CA THR A 228 -87.91 -75.16 36.31
C THR A 228 -89.39 -75.26 36.71
N ALA A 229 -90.18 -74.22 36.48
CA ALA A 229 -91.63 -74.25 36.68
C ALA A 229 -92.30 -75.27 35.76
N MET A 230 -91.90 -75.36 34.48
CA MET A 230 -92.42 -76.37 33.55
C MET A 230 -92.04 -77.79 33.97
N LEU A 231 -90.81 -78.03 34.41
CA LEU A 231 -90.37 -79.33 34.92
C LEU A 231 -91.13 -79.71 36.19
N SER A 232 -91.37 -78.76 37.10
CA SER A 232 -92.23 -78.99 38.26
C SER A 232 -93.66 -79.35 37.85
N ILE A 233 -94.26 -78.63 36.89
CA ILE A 233 -95.59 -78.96 36.35
C ILE A 233 -95.61 -80.35 35.70
N LYS A 234 -94.58 -80.70 34.93
CA LYS A 234 -94.45 -82.03 34.31
C LYS A 234 -94.32 -83.13 35.37
N ALA A 235 -93.44 -82.97 36.36
CA ALA A 235 -93.28 -83.93 37.45
C ALA A 235 -94.58 -84.12 38.24
N MET A 236 -95.30 -83.03 38.55
CA MET A 236 -96.63 -83.13 39.19
C MET A 236 -97.63 -83.88 38.31
N ARG A 237 -97.60 -83.68 36.98
CA ARG A 237 -98.46 -84.43 36.05
C ARG A 237 -98.04 -85.90 35.93
N GLU A 238 -96.74 -86.18 35.88
CA GLU A 238 -96.18 -87.53 35.84
C GLU A 238 -96.55 -88.29 37.11
N GLU A 239 -96.41 -87.67 38.29
CA GLU A 239 -96.86 -88.22 39.57
C GLU A 239 -98.38 -88.47 39.58
N GLN A 240 -99.18 -87.54 39.03
CA GLN A 240 -100.63 -87.76 38.86
C GLN A 240 -100.92 -88.95 37.93
N THR A 241 -100.20 -89.10 36.83
CA THR A 241 -100.36 -90.22 35.89
C THR A 241 -99.84 -91.53 36.47
N GLU A 242 -98.76 -91.52 37.24
CA GLU A 242 -98.23 -92.70 37.94
C GLU A 242 -99.20 -93.15 39.02
N MET A 243 -99.78 -92.23 39.80
CA MET A 243 -100.86 -92.58 40.73
C MET A 243 -102.09 -93.13 40.00
N GLN A 244 -102.46 -92.60 38.84
CA GLN A 244 -103.54 -93.16 38.01
C GLN A 244 -103.21 -94.56 37.50
N LEU A 245 -101.99 -94.78 36.98
CA LEU A 245 -101.52 -96.08 36.50
C LEU A 245 -101.34 -97.09 37.64
N GLU A 246 -101.00 -96.66 38.85
CA GLU A 246 -100.92 -97.53 40.02
C GLU A 246 -102.32 -97.97 40.48
N LEU A 247 -103.31 -97.07 40.42
CA LEU A 247 -104.72 -97.41 40.64
C LEU A 247 -105.24 -98.34 39.53
N GLU A 248 -104.94 -98.05 38.27
CA GLU A 248 -105.32 -98.86 37.10
C GLU A 248 -104.60 -100.22 37.10
N ALA A 249 -103.34 -100.31 37.51
CA ALA A 249 -102.62 -101.57 37.70
C ALA A 249 -103.22 -102.39 38.85
N ARG A 250 -103.69 -101.73 39.92
CA ARG A 250 -104.49 -102.37 40.97
C ARG A 250 -105.84 -102.87 40.48
N GLU A 251 -106.44 -102.17 39.52
CA GLU A 251 -107.68 -102.59 38.84
C GLU A 251 -107.41 -103.73 37.84
N TYR A 252 -106.28 -103.73 37.13
CA TYR A 252 -105.84 -104.81 36.22
C TYR A 252 -105.48 -106.12 36.95
N GLU A 253 -104.88 -106.06 38.15
CA GLU A 253 -104.72 -107.25 39.01
C GLU A 253 -106.06 -107.79 39.56
N PHE A 254 -107.13 -106.99 39.48
CA PHE A 254 -108.48 -107.34 39.92
C PHE A 254 -109.41 -107.77 38.77
N GLU A 255 -109.14 -107.35 37.52
CA GLU A 255 -109.97 -107.60 36.34
C GLU A 255 -109.61 -108.83 35.49
N GLU A 256 -108.49 -109.52 35.73
CA GLU A 256 -108.13 -110.76 34.99
C GLU A 256 -109.02 -111.99 35.37
N ARG A 257 -110.08 -111.78 36.17
CA ARG A 257 -110.99 -112.85 36.65
C ARG A 257 -112.42 -112.80 36.11
N MET A 258 -112.81 -111.85 35.25
CA MET A 258 -114.17 -111.81 34.69
C MET A 258 -114.25 -111.26 33.26
N GLY A 259 -114.33 -112.19 32.30
CA GLY A 259 -115.42 -112.14 31.32
C GLY A 259 -115.17 -111.47 29.97
N ASP A 260 -115.00 -112.32 28.96
CA ASP A 260 -115.30 -112.12 27.53
C ASP A 260 -116.46 -111.14 27.23
N THR A 261 -116.32 -110.30 26.18
CA THR A 261 -117.06 -110.41 24.89
C THR A 261 -117.03 -109.11 24.05
N ASN A 262 -116.71 -109.27 22.76
CA ASN A 262 -117.18 -108.56 21.54
C ASN A 262 -117.30 -107.02 21.47
N GLY A 263 -116.51 -106.42 20.56
CA GLY A 263 -116.95 -106.26 19.15
C GLY A 263 -117.28 -104.84 18.61
N VAL A 264 -116.73 -104.57 17.41
CA VAL A 264 -117.18 -103.64 16.32
C VAL A 264 -116.83 -102.16 16.55
N GLY A 265 -116.32 -101.36 15.61
CA GLY A 265 -116.03 -101.38 14.16
C GLY A 265 -115.80 -99.91 13.77
N ALA A 266 -114.85 -99.55 12.91
CA ALA A 266 -115.04 -99.18 11.49
C ALA A 266 -113.99 -98.07 11.21
N GLN A 267 -113.13 -98.21 10.19
CA GLN A 267 -113.13 -97.42 8.94
C GLN A 267 -112.98 -95.90 9.14
N GLU A 268 -112.20 -95.12 8.40
CA GLU A 268 -111.36 -95.30 7.22
C GLU A 268 -110.75 -93.90 6.93
N GLU A 269 -109.68 -93.88 6.15
CA GLU A 269 -109.38 -92.88 5.10
C GLU A 269 -109.03 -91.41 5.43
N ALA A 270 -107.85 -91.05 4.90
CA ALA A 270 -107.59 -90.00 3.91
C ALA A 270 -107.44 -88.52 4.32
N GLU A 271 -106.25 -88.03 3.98
CA GLU A 271 -105.92 -86.80 3.25
C GLU A 271 -106.55 -85.44 3.61
N GLY A 272 -105.68 -84.42 3.69
CA GLY A 272 -105.95 -83.16 3.00
C GLY A 272 -105.88 -81.86 3.81
N SER A 273 -104.75 -81.17 3.66
CA SER A 273 -104.63 -79.73 3.37
C SER A 273 -105.21 -78.63 4.31
N ARG A 274 -104.29 -77.68 4.60
CA ARG A 274 -104.43 -76.19 4.66
C ARG A 274 -104.75 -75.46 5.98
N LYS A 275 -103.75 -74.64 6.34
CA LYS A 275 -103.76 -73.17 6.56
C LYS A 275 -103.95 -72.56 7.97
N ALA A 276 -103.26 -71.40 8.09
CA ALA A 276 -103.46 -70.21 8.96
C ALA A 276 -102.59 -70.19 10.25
N MET A 277 -101.92 -69.11 10.72
CA MET A 277 -101.77 -67.65 10.44
C MET A 277 -100.40 -67.20 11.04
N GLY A 278 -99.78 -66.04 10.76
CA GLY A 278 -100.17 -64.86 9.99
C GLY A 278 -99.17 -63.67 10.05
N LEU A 279 -99.56 -62.59 9.34
CA LEU A 279 -99.19 -61.14 9.39
C LEU A 279 -97.79 -60.69 8.91
N PRO A 280 -97.71 -59.61 8.09
CA PRO A 280 -98.18 -58.25 8.45
C PRO A 280 -99.10 -57.51 7.44
N VAL A 281 -99.62 -56.38 7.94
CA VAL A 281 -100.63 -55.45 7.41
C VAL A 281 -100.03 -54.40 6.45
N PRO A 282 -100.75 -54.00 5.38
CA PRO A 282 -100.65 -52.70 4.71
C PRO A 282 -101.94 -51.89 4.86
N CYS A 283 -101.86 -50.56 4.77
CA CYS A 283 -103.03 -49.69 4.67
C CYS A 283 -102.83 -48.64 3.57
N ASN A 284 -103.78 -48.61 2.62
CA ASN A 284 -104.16 -47.44 1.84
C ASN A 284 -105.67 -47.22 2.08
N SER A 285 -106.11 -45.97 2.18
CA SER A 285 -107.40 -45.52 1.64
C SER A 285 -107.48 -44.00 1.66
N GLU A 286 -108.14 -43.50 0.61
CA GLU A 286 -108.44 -42.12 0.25
C GLU A 286 -109.63 -41.57 1.08
N GLU A 287 -109.75 -40.25 1.21
CA GLU A 287 -110.87 -39.44 0.65
C GLU A 287 -110.95 -38.01 1.25
N VAL A 288 -110.85 -37.02 0.35
CA VAL A 288 -111.76 -35.87 0.03
C VAL A 288 -112.20 -34.82 1.09
N VAL A 289 -112.33 -33.58 0.57
CA VAL A 289 -113.18 -32.39 0.94
C VAL A 289 -112.35 -31.17 1.45
N SER A 290 -112.51 -29.89 1.10
CA SER A 290 -113.13 -29.06 0.02
C SER A 290 -112.86 -27.55 0.34
N ILE A 291 -112.98 -26.67 -0.67
CA ILE A 291 -113.44 -25.24 -0.66
C ILE A 291 -112.46 -24.03 -0.63
N ALA A 292 -112.56 -23.24 -1.72
CA ALA A 292 -112.48 -21.77 -1.98
C ALA A 292 -111.21 -20.96 -1.64
N GLY A 293 -110.73 -20.00 -2.46
CA GLY A 293 -111.26 -19.38 -3.70
C GLY A 293 -110.26 -18.39 -4.36
N VAL A 294 -110.54 -18.07 -5.64
CA VAL A 294 -110.30 -16.87 -6.49
C VAL A 294 -109.29 -15.80 -5.95
N GLU A 295 -108.26 -15.32 -6.67
CA GLU A 295 -108.13 -14.44 -7.87
C GLU A 295 -106.62 -14.45 -8.29
N GLY A 296 -106.11 -14.17 -9.48
CA GLY A 296 -106.56 -13.62 -10.77
C GLY A 296 -105.39 -13.63 -11.79
N HIS A 297 -105.73 -13.44 -13.06
CA HIS A 297 -104.99 -13.49 -14.34
C HIS A 297 -103.47 -13.24 -14.42
N ASP A 298 -102.76 -14.09 -15.20
CA ASP A 298 -102.09 -13.72 -16.47
C ASP A 298 -101.42 -14.94 -17.16
N ASP A 299 -102.22 -15.89 -17.67
CA ASP A 299 -101.71 -17.11 -18.33
C ASP A 299 -102.43 -17.40 -19.67
N ALA A 300 -102.02 -16.70 -20.74
CA ALA A 300 -102.38 -17.12 -22.11
C ALA A 300 -101.18 -17.21 -23.06
N GLN A 301 -100.01 -16.67 -22.69
CA GLN A 301 -98.81 -16.71 -23.52
C GLN A 301 -97.77 -17.75 -23.06
N ASN A 302 -97.81 -18.18 -21.78
CA ASN A 302 -96.86 -19.16 -21.23
C ASN A 302 -97.25 -20.63 -21.50
N VAL A 303 -98.55 -20.94 -21.59
CA VAL A 303 -99.02 -22.33 -21.74
C VAL A 303 -98.64 -22.93 -23.10
N LEU A 304 -98.69 -22.13 -24.18
CA LEU A 304 -98.32 -22.58 -25.53
C LEU A 304 -96.82 -22.80 -25.74
N CYS A 305 -95.95 -22.18 -24.93
CA CYS A 305 -94.50 -22.41 -24.98
C CYS A 305 -94.14 -23.68 -24.21
N VAL A 306 -94.77 -23.89 -23.05
CA VAL A 306 -94.62 -25.11 -22.24
C VAL A 306 -95.15 -26.35 -22.96
N GLU A 307 -96.23 -26.24 -23.75
CA GLU A 307 -96.77 -27.35 -24.55
C GLU A 307 -95.85 -27.76 -25.72
N LYS A 308 -95.14 -26.80 -26.33
CA LYS A 308 -94.16 -27.10 -27.38
C LYS A 308 -92.90 -27.73 -26.80
N GLU A 309 -92.44 -27.21 -25.66
CA GLU A 309 -91.31 -27.76 -24.92
C GLU A 309 -91.61 -29.17 -24.38
N SER A 310 -92.81 -29.40 -23.85
CA SER A 310 -93.24 -30.73 -23.39
C SER A 310 -93.36 -31.74 -24.53
N ALA A 311 -93.83 -31.30 -25.70
CA ALA A 311 -93.85 -32.13 -26.91
C ALA A 311 -92.44 -32.50 -27.38
N THR A 312 -91.48 -31.57 -27.36
CA THR A 312 -90.07 -31.87 -27.65
C THR A 312 -89.42 -32.79 -26.62
N ILE A 313 -89.70 -32.61 -25.33
CA ILE A 313 -89.20 -33.48 -24.26
C ILE A 313 -89.78 -34.89 -24.44
N THR A 314 -91.05 -35.02 -24.78
CA THR A 314 -91.70 -36.32 -25.02
C THR A 314 -91.15 -37.00 -26.27
N SER A 315 -90.84 -36.23 -27.33
CA SER A 315 -90.15 -36.74 -28.52
C SER A 315 -88.73 -37.23 -28.21
N ILE A 316 -87.97 -36.52 -27.37
CA ILE A 316 -86.62 -36.93 -26.95
C ILE A 316 -86.69 -38.19 -26.09
N VAL A 317 -87.64 -38.27 -25.15
CA VAL A 317 -87.87 -39.46 -24.33
C VAL A 317 -88.28 -40.67 -25.19
N ALA A 318 -89.08 -40.48 -26.23
CA ALA A 318 -89.42 -41.53 -27.18
C ALA A 318 -88.20 -42.01 -27.99
N GLN A 319 -87.34 -41.10 -28.46
CA GLN A 319 -86.10 -41.45 -29.15
C GLN A 319 -85.11 -42.20 -28.25
N ILE A 320 -85.04 -41.82 -26.97
CA ILE A 320 -84.20 -42.50 -25.98
C ILE A 320 -84.77 -43.89 -25.65
N LYS A 321 -86.11 -44.02 -25.57
CA LYS A 321 -86.79 -45.31 -25.37
C LYS A 321 -86.51 -46.29 -26.52
N GLU A 322 -86.52 -45.79 -27.77
CA GLU A 322 -86.21 -46.58 -28.97
C GLU A 322 -84.73 -47.00 -29.02
N ALA A 323 -83.81 -46.11 -28.62
CA ALA A 323 -82.37 -46.36 -28.65
C ALA A 323 -81.87 -47.33 -27.56
N LEU A 324 -82.52 -47.37 -26.38
CA LEU A 324 -82.08 -48.21 -25.25
C LEU A 324 -82.82 -49.55 -25.13
N GLN A 325 -83.91 -49.79 -25.86
CA GLN A 325 -84.69 -51.04 -25.83
C GLN A 325 -85.12 -51.50 -24.41
N THR A 326 -85.24 -50.57 -23.46
CA THR A 326 -85.66 -50.81 -22.08
C THR A 326 -86.93 -50.01 -21.78
N ASP A 327 -87.97 -50.67 -21.27
CA ASP A 327 -89.29 -50.06 -20.99
C ASP A 327 -89.33 -49.26 -19.68
N ASP A 328 -88.29 -49.33 -18.86
CA ASP A 328 -88.19 -48.62 -17.58
C ASP A 328 -87.54 -47.24 -17.72
N ILE A 329 -88.37 -46.19 -17.64
CA ILE A 329 -87.96 -44.78 -17.76
C ILE A 329 -87.03 -44.36 -16.63
N ASP A 330 -87.19 -44.93 -15.43
CA ASP A 330 -86.35 -44.58 -14.28
C ASP A 330 -84.94 -45.17 -14.41
N GLU A 331 -84.81 -46.35 -15.02
CA GLU A 331 -83.50 -46.96 -15.32
C GLU A 331 -82.73 -46.14 -16.38
N VAL A 332 -83.42 -45.61 -17.39
CA VAL A 332 -82.81 -44.73 -18.40
C VAL A 332 -82.38 -43.40 -17.79
N ARG A 333 -83.22 -42.80 -16.93
CA ARG A 333 -82.91 -41.54 -16.24
C ARG A 333 -81.69 -41.69 -15.33
N THR A 334 -81.61 -42.78 -14.57
CA THR A 334 -80.46 -43.05 -13.69
C THR A 334 -79.16 -43.27 -14.47
N LYS A 335 -79.21 -44.02 -15.58
CA LYS A 335 -78.05 -44.17 -16.50
C LYS A 335 -77.65 -42.85 -17.14
N TYR A 336 -78.60 -42.01 -17.53
CA TYR A 336 -78.32 -40.70 -18.12
C TYR A 336 -77.73 -39.72 -17.11
N LEU A 337 -78.28 -39.66 -15.90
CA LEU A 337 -77.71 -38.87 -14.79
C LEU A 337 -76.30 -39.34 -14.47
N HIS A 338 -76.08 -40.64 -14.34
CA HIS A 338 -74.76 -41.21 -14.09
C HIS A 338 -73.75 -40.87 -15.20
N THR A 339 -74.16 -40.98 -16.46
CA THR A 339 -73.32 -40.62 -17.62
C THR A 339 -73.09 -39.11 -17.69
N GLY A 340 -74.07 -38.29 -17.29
CA GLY A 340 -73.96 -36.85 -17.18
C GLY A 340 -72.98 -36.42 -16.09
N ASP A 341 -73.04 -37.04 -14.91
CA ASP A 341 -72.11 -36.82 -13.80
C ASP A 341 -70.68 -37.24 -14.18
N LEU A 342 -70.54 -38.38 -14.86
CA LEU A 342 -69.24 -38.84 -15.37
C LEU A 342 -68.68 -37.86 -16.40
N ASN A 343 -69.49 -37.42 -17.36
CA ASN A 343 -69.08 -36.43 -18.35
C ASN A 343 -68.70 -35.10 -17.70
N PHE A 344 -69.46 -34.63 -16.71
CA PHE A 344 -69.14 -33.40 -15.98
C PHE A 344 -67.81 -33.52 -15.23
N SER A 345 -67.54 -34.66 -14.58
CA SER A 345 -66.27 -34.96 -13.94
C SER A 345 -65.11 -34.95 -14.95
N MET A 346 -65.32 -35.56 -16.13
CA MET A 346 -64.33 -35.55 -17.21
C MET A 346 -64.07 -34.15 -17.77
N TYR A 347 -65.10 -33.34 -17.98
CA TYR A 347 -64.95 -31.94 -18.41
C TYR A 347 -64.19 -31.12 -17.37
N LYS A 348 -64.49 -31.29 -16.09
CA LYS A 348 -63.75 -30.64 -15.00
C LYS A 348 -62.28 -31.04 -15.04
N TYR A 349 -61.99 -32.33 -15.20
CA TYR A 349 -60.61 -32.83 -15.30
C TYR A 349 -59.88 -32.30 -16.55
N VAL A 350 -60.55 -32.24 -17.70
CA VAL A 350 -59.98 -31.67 -18.94
C VAL A 350 -59.71 -30.18 -18.80
N ASN A 351 -60.59 -29.43 -18.13
CA ASN A 351 -60.38 -28.01 -17.85
C ASN A 351 -59.23 -27.79 -16.87
N GLU A 352 -59.13 -28.60 -15.82
CA GLU A 352 -58.00 -28.57 -14.88
C GLU A 352 -56.67 -28.91 -15.58
N LEU A 353 -56.65 -29.91 -16.47
CA LEU A 353 -55.50 -30.24 -17.29
C LEU A 353 -55.14 -29.12 -18.28
N SER A 354 -56.14 -28.47 -18.87
CA SER A 354 -55.93 -27.36 -19.79
C SER A 354 -55.37 -26.13 -19.08
N ALA A 355 -55.84 -25.84 -17.86
CA ALA A 355 -55.29 -24.80 -17.00
C ALA A 355 -53.84 -25.12 -16.58
N LYS A 356 -53.56 -26.37 -16.18
CA LYS A 356 -52.19 -26.83 -15.87
C LYS A 356 -51.28 -26.75 -17.10
N LYS A 357 -51.77 -27.11 -18.28
CA LYS A 357 -51.01 -27.01 -19.54
C LYS A 357 -50.64 -25.56 -19.85
N GLU A 358 -51.55 -24.63 -19.66
CA GLU A 358 -51.26 -23.21 -19.91
C GLU A 358 -50.26 -22.65 -18.89
N SER A 359 -50.44 -22.97 -17.60
CA SER A 359 -49.47 -22.61 -16.55
C SER A 359 -48.06 -23.16 -16.83
N LEU A 360 -47.97 -24.40 -17.33
CA LEU A 360 -46.68 -25.00 -17.71
C LEU A 360 -46.08 -24.32 -18.94
N LYS A 361 -46.88 -23.94 -19.94
CA LYS A 361 -46.38 -23.17 -21.09
C LYS A 361 -45.86 -21.80 -20.66
N ASP A 362 -46.54 -21.12 -19.73
CA ASP A 362 -46.10 -19.84 -19.18
C ASP A 362 -44.76 -19.99 -18.48
N SER A 363 -44.63 -21.04 -17.66
CA SER A 363 -43.37 -21.38 -17.00
C SER A 363 -42.24 -21.68 -18.00
N ILE A 364 -42.54 -22.38 -19.10
CA ILE A 364 -41.57 -22.64 -20.18
C ILE A 364 -41.16 -21.33 -20.85
N ARG A 365 -42.11 -20.42 -21.13
CA ARG A 365 -41.80 -19.11 -21.73
C ARG A 365 -40.92 -18.26 -20.83
N ASP A 366 -41.20 -18.23 -19.53
CA ASP A 366 -40.37 -17.51 -18.56
C ASP A 366 -38.97 -18.10 -18.45
N LEU A 367 -38.84 -19.43 -18.41
CA LEU A 367 -37.54 -20.10 -18.42
C LEU A 367 -36.75 -19.82 -19.70
N GLN A 368 -37.41 -19.82 -20.86
CA GLN A 368 -36.77 -19.48 -22.14
C GLN A 368 -36.28 -18.02 -22.18
N ARG A 369 -37.03 -17.10 -21.57
CA ARG A 369 -36.61 -15.70 -21.44
C ARG A 369 -35.38 -15.56 -20.54
N LEU A 370 -35.39 -16.18 -19.37
CA LEU A 370 -34.25 -16.17 -18.45
C LEU A 370 -32.98 -16.77 -19.09
N LEU A 371 -33.12 -17.89 -19.79
CA LEU A 371 -32.01 -18.51 -20.56
C LEU A 371 -31.45 -17.57 -21.64
N SER A 372 -32.30 -16.76 -22.27
CA SER A 372 -31.87 -15.81 -23.30
C SER A 372 -31.11 -14.63 -22.68
N GLU A 373 -31.60 -14.08 -21.57
CA GLU A 373 -30.96 -13.01 -20.80
C GLU A 373 -29.59 -13.48 -20.24
N GLU A 374 -29.53 -14.69 -19.69
CA GLU A 374 -28.30 -15.30 -19.19
C GLU A 374 -27.30 -15.54 -20.33
N GLY A 375 -27.77 -16.00 -21.50
CA GLY A 375 -26.94 -16.16 -22.69
C GLY A 375 -26.39 -14.83 -23.24
N GLU A 376 -27.13 -13.73 -23.12
CA GLU A 376 -26.63 -12.38 -23.45
C GLU A 376 -25.56 -11.91 -22.46
N SER A 377 -25.80 -12.10 -21.16
CA SER A 377 -24.81 -11.80 -20.11
C SER A 377 -23.53 -12.60 -20.31
N GLU A 378 -23.62 -13.91 -20.60
CA GLU A 378 -22.45 -14.75 -20.89
C GLU A 378 -21.66 -14.25 -22.11
N ARG A 379 -22.34 -13.82 -23.18
CA ARG A 379 -21.66 -13.25 -24.35
C ARG A 379 -20.92 -11.97 -24.01
N GLN A 380 -21.52 -11.10 -23.19
CA GLN A 380 -20.86 -9.88 -22.71
C GLN A 380 -19.65 -10.20 -21.83
N HIS A 381 -19.77 -11.18 -20.92
CA HIS A 381 -18.67 -11.64 -20.08
C HIS A 381 -17.54 -12.23 -20.93
N ARG A 382 -17.84 -13.10 -21.90
CA ARG A 382 -16.83 -13.67 -22.82
C ARG A 382 -16.15 -12.59 -23.66
N ALA A 383 -16.88 -11.56 -24.11
CA ALA A 383 -16.30 -10.44 -24.85
C ALA A 383 -15.37 -9.58 -23.98
N LEU A 384 -15.75 -9.35 -22.72
CA LEU A 384 -14.90 -8.64 -21.76
C LEU A 384 -13.63 -9.43 -21.44
N ILE A 385 -13.76 -10.74 -21.19
CA ILE A 385 -12.62 -11.62 -20.94
C ILE A 385 -11.64 -11.57 -22.12
N LYS A 386 -12.13 -11.70 -23.37
CA LYS A 386 -11.27 -11.59 -24.55
C LYS A 386 -10.53 -10.26 -24.66
N ARG A 387 -11.19 -9.13 -24.36
CA ARG A 387 -10.50 -7.82 -24.34
C ARG A 387 -9.41 -7.77 -23.28
N LEU A 388 -9.68 -8.29 -22.08
CA LEU A 388 -8.69 -8.34 -21.02
C LEU A 388 -7.52 -9.28 -21.35
N GLU A 389 -7.77 -10.40 -22.03
CA GLU A 389 -6.73 -11.30 -22.55
C GLU A 389 -5.87 -10.61 -23.62
N GLU A 390 -6.48 -9.85 -24.53
CA GLU A 390 -5.77 -9.05 -25.54
C GLU A 390 -4.92 -7.93 -24.90
N GLU A 391 -5.45 -7.23 -23.90
CA GLU A 391 -4.71 -6.22 -23.14
C GLU A 391 -3.54 -6.85 -22.38
N LEU A 392 -3.77 -7.99 -21.73
CA LEU A 392 -2.73 -8.75 -21.01
C LEU A 392 -1.62 -9.17 -21.97
N ALA A 393 -1.96 -9.80 -23.11
CA ALA A 393 -1.00 -10.18 -24.13
C ALA A 393 -0.20 -8.96 -24.66
N GLY A 394 -0.86 -7.80 -24.79
CA GLY A 394 -0.19 -6.55 -25.16
C GLY A 394 0.80 -6.05 -24.10
N THR A 395 0.51 -6.23 -22.81
CA THR A 395 1.45 -5.89 -21.72
C THR A 395 2.59 -6.90 -21.59
N GLU A 396 2.33 -8.19 -21.80
CA GLU A 396 3.35 -9.24 -21.81
C GLU A 396 4.34 -9.03 -22.96
N SER A 397 3.87 -8.73 -24.17
CA SER A 397 4.75 -8.40 -25.30
C SER A 397 5.66 -7.21 -25.00
N LYS A 398 5.15 -6.16 -24.35
CA LYS A 398 5.97 -5.00 -23.94
C LYS A 398 6.97 -5.36 -22.86
N LEU A 399 6.58 -6.22 -21.92
CA LEU A 399 7.49 -6.71 -20.89
C LEU A 399 8.63 -7.53 -21.51
N ASP A 400 8.31 -8.38 -22.48
CA ASP A 400 9.29 -9.16 -23.23
C ASP A 400 10.27 -8.25 -23.99
N GLU A 401 9.78 -7.21 -24.69
CA GLU A 401 10.62 -6.21 -25.34
C GLU A 401 11.57 -5.51 -24.36
N MET A 402 11.08 -5.06 -23.20
CA MET A 402 11.89 -4.41 -22.17
C MET A 402 12.88 -5.38 -21.51
N SER A 403 12.49 -6.64 -21.33
CA SER A 403 13.36 -7.69 -20.79
C SER A 403 14.51 -7.99 -21.75
N TYR A 404 14.21 -8.04 -23.06
CA TYR A 404 15.19 -8.24 -24.12
C TYR A 404 16.18 -7.07 -24.19
N ALA A 405 15.68 -5.82 -24.14
CA ALA A 405 16.53 -4.64 -24.07
C ALA A 405 17.43 -4.64 -22.83
N THR A 406 16.90 -5.02 -21.68
CA THR A 406 17.68 -5.14 -20.42
C THR A 406 18.75 -6.23 -20.52
N MET A 407 18.44 -7.36 -21.17
CA MET A 407 19.40 -8.43 -21.43
C MET A 407 20.55 -7.95 -22.32
N GLN A 408 20.26 -7.25 -23.41
CA GLN A 408 21.29 -6.65 -24.27
C GLN A 408 22.19 -5.69 -23.51
N LEU A 409 21.61 -4.83 -22.65
CA LEU A 409 22.37 -3.89 -21.84
C LEU A 409 23.27 -4.60 -20.82
N ARG A 410 22.76 -5.65 -20.16
CA ARG A 410 23.56 -6.50 -19.26
C ARG A 410 24.72 -7.18 -19.98
N ASP A 411 24.51 -7.67 -21.20
CA ASP A 411 25.58 -8.27 -21.99
C ASP A 411 26.61 -7.23 -22.47
N ALA A 412 26.19 -5.99 -22.73
CA ALA A 412 27.12 -4.89 -22.96
C ALA A 412 27.95 -4.59 -21.71
N VAL A 413 27.33 -4.50 -20.53
CA VAL A 413 28.02 -4.29 -19.24
C VAL A 413 29.02 -5.42 -18.95
N ARG A 414 28.64 -6.69 -19.15
CA ARG A 414 29.54 -7.84 -19.01
C ARG A 414 30.74 -7.77 -19.95
N ARG A 415 30.51 -7.39 -21.22
CA ARG A 415 31.61 -7.18 -22.18
C ARG A 415 32.55 -6.07 -21.72
N THR A 416 32.02 -4.94 -21.27
CA THR A 416 32.85 -3.86 -20.73
C THR A 416 33.62 -4.27 -19.48
N ALA A 417 33.03 -5.12 -18.64
CA ALA A 417 33.67 -5.64 -17.43
C ALA A 417 34.87 -6.51 -17.77
N ALA A 418 34.69 -7.46 -18.69
CA ALA A 418 35.76 -8.32 -19.18
C ALA A 418 36.89 -7.50 -19.81
N THR A 419 36.58 -6.51 -20.66
CA THR A 419 37.61 -5.65 -21.24
C THR A 419 38.34 -4.81 -20.19
N ALA A 420 37.64 -4.35 -19.15
CA ALA A 420 38.27 -3.60 -18.07
C ALA A 420 39.20 -4.50 -17.24
N GLU A 421 38.81 -5.74 -16.95
CA GLU A 421 39.66 -6.75 -16.30
C GLU A 421 40.93 -7.05 -17.12
N ASP A 422 40.77 -7.27 -18.43
CA ASP A 422 41.89 -7.55 -19.34
C ASP A 422 42.90 -6.39 -19.35
N VAL A 423 42.41 -5.15 -19.43
CA VAL A 423 43.23 -3.92 -19.40
C VAL A 423 43.87 -3.71 -18.02
N TYR A 424 43.14 -3.97 -16.94
CA TYR A 424 43.65 -3.88 -15.57
C TYR A 424 44.87 -4.80 -15.38
N ALA A 425 44.77 -6.04 -15.88
CA ALA A 425 45.86 -7.02 -15.86
C ALA A 425 47.03 -6.61 -16.76
N HIS A 426 46.77 -6.14 -17.99
CA HIS A 426 47.83 -5.74 -18.94
C HIS A 426 48.66 -4.54 -18.49
N ILE A 427 48.02 -3.57 -17.83
CA ILE A 427 48.68 -2.34 -17.36
C ILE A 427 49.41 -2.57 -16.03
N GLY A 428 49.20 -3.71 -15.37
CA GLY A 428 49.84 -4.08 -14.11
C GLY A 428 49.44 -3.13 -12.99
N CYS A 429 48.13 -2.94 -12.81
CA CYS A 429 47.58 -2.14 -11.72
C CYS A 429 47.82 -2.85 -10.37
N PRO A 430 48.14 -2.13 -9.28
CA PRO A 430 48.42 -2.73 -7.98
C PRO A 430 47.17 -3.44 -7.41
N GLU A 431 47.35 -4.60 -6.77
CA GLU A 431 46.26 -5.29 -6.06
C GLU A 431 45.69 -4.36 -4.98
N VAL A 432 44.38 -4.15 -5.04
CA VAL A 432 43.67 -3.31 -4.06
C VAL A 432 43.64 -4.07 -2.72
N PRO A 433 44.03 -3.45 -1.58
CA PRO A 433 44.11 -4.16 -0.31
C PRO A 433 42.74 -4.69 0.15
N ASP A 434 42.79 -5.94 0.64
CA ASP A 434 41.76 -6.95 0.94
C ASP A 434 40.56 -6.56 1.83
N ASP A 435 40.41 -5.31 2.26
CA ASP A 435 39.45 -4.95 3.32
C ASP A 435 38.16 -4.27 2.85
N SER A 436 37.93 -4.13 1.54
CA SER A 436 36.67 -3.57 1.04
C SER A 436 36.31 -4.11 -0.34
N VAL A 437 35.45 -5.14 -0.31
CA VAL A 437 34.80 -5.81 -1.44
C VAL A 437 35.68 -6.89 -2.09
N GLY A 438 35.62 -8.07 -1.49
CA GLY A 438 36.12 -9.30 -2.11
C GLY A 438 35.45 -9.53 -3.46
N CYS A 439 36.18 -9.26 -4.53
CA CYS A 439 36.10 -9.93 -5.82
C CYS A 439 37.32 -9.46 -6.64
N GLU A 440 38.18 -10.40 -7.03
CA GLU A 440 39.24 -10.23 -8.06
C GLU A 440 38.69 -9.79 -9.43
N LYS A 441 37.37 -9.64 -9.57
CA LYS A 441 36.64 -9.45 -10.82
C LYS A 441 35.84 -8.15 -10.80
N CYS A 442 35.78 -7.51 -11.95
CA CYS A 442 35.04 -6.31 -12.23
C CYS A 442 33.53 -6.61 -12.25
N THR A 443 32.82 -6.15 -11.21
CA THR A 443 31.35 -6.23 -11.12
C THR A 443 30.72 -4.89 -11.47
N GLU A 444 29.41 -4.87 -11.77
CA GLU A 444 28.68 -3.63 -12.15
C GLU A 444 28.82 -2.51 -11.10
N ALA A 445 28.84 -2.87 -9.81
CA ALA A 445 29.05 -1.92 -8.70
C ALA A 445 30.48 -1.38 -8.61
N ASN A 446 31.47 -2.20 -9.01
CA ASN A 446 32.89 -1.87 -8.86
C ASN A 446 33.52 -1.35 -10.16
N MET A 447 32.85 -1.48 -11.31
CA MET A 447 33.32 -1.07 -12.64
C MET A 447 33.92 0.34 -12.67
N LYS A 448 33.24 1.29 -12.03
CA LYS A 448 33.69 2.68 -11.97
C LYS A 448 35.02 2.84 -11.23
N GLN A 449 35.23 2.04 -10.18
CA GLN A 449 36.47 2.05 -9.40
C GLN A 449 37.60 1.40 -10.19
N PHE A 450 37.34 0.27 -10.88
CA PHE A 450 38.30 -0.37 -11.80
C PHE A 450 38.74 0.57 -12.93
N LEU A 451 37.81 1.28 -13.57
CA LEU A 451 38.16 2.24 -14.62
C LEU A 451 38.95 3.44 -14.08
N GLY A 452 38.65 3.90 -12.88
CA GLY A 452 39.40 5.00 -12.24
C GLY A 452 40.85 4.63 -11.89
N THR A 453 41.09 3.40 -11.41
CA THR A 453 42.45 2.92 -11.13
C THR A 453 43.25 2.64 -12.41
N ILE A 454 42.58 2.15 -13.46
CA ILE A 454 43.16 2.04 -14.81
C ILE A 454 43.60 3.42 -15.31
N GLU A 455 42.77 4.45 -15.16
CA GLU A 455 43.08 5.83 -15.56
C GLU A 455 44.28 6.40 -14.77
N GLU A 456 44.29 6.25 -13.44
CA GLU A 456 45.40 6.68 -12.59
C GLU A 456 46.71 5.98 -13.00
N ARG A 457 46.67 4.66 -13.22
CA ARG A 457 47.86 3.91 -13.63
C ARG A 457 48.34 4.29 -15.04
N ALA A 458 47.42 4.44 -16.00
CA ALA A 458 47.75 4.85 -17.36
C ALA A 458 48.39 6.25 -17.39
N THR A 459 47.87 7.20 -16.61
CA THR A 459 48.46 8.53 -16.48
C THR A 459 49.84 8.50 -15.83
N HIS A 460 50.07 7.66 -14.82
CA HIS A 460 51.41 7.46 -14.26
C HIS A 460 52.42 6.91 -15.27
N ILE A 461 52.03 5.92 -16.07
CA ILE A 461 52.89 5.36 -17.13
C ILE A 461 53.21 6.44 -18.17
N LEU A 462 52.22 7.23 -18.59
CA LEU A 462 52.43 8.36 -19.52
C LEU A 462 53.41 9.40 -18.97
N ILE A 463 53.25 9.80 -17.70
CA ILE A 463 54.16 10.74 -17.03
C ILE A 463 55.57 10.16 -16.93
N ALA A 464 55.71 8.88 -16.58
CA ALA A 464 56.99 8.20 -16.51
C ALA A 464 57.67 8.11 -17.88
N PHE A 465 56.92 7.80 -18.94
CA PHE A 465 57.40 7.77 -20.31
C PHE A 465 57.86 9.16 -20.78
N GLN A 466 57.08 10.21 -20.53
CA GLN A 466 57.48 11.59 -20.84
C GLN A 466 58.76 12.00 -20.10
N ARG A 467 58.88 11.68 -18.81
CA ARG A 467 60.10 11.93 -18.03
C ARG A 467 61.30 11.17 -18.58
N HIS A 468 61.14 9.89 -18.93
CA HIS A 468 62.21 9.09 -19.51
C HIS A 468 62.63 9.62 -20.90
N HIS A 469 61.68 10.09 -21.71
CA HIS A 469 61.96 10.71 -23.00
C HIS A 469 62.70 12.05 -22.84
N GLN A 470 62.33 12.86 -21.84
CA GLN A 470 63.04 14.10 -21.49
C GLN A 470 64.47 13.83 -20.97
N LEU A 471 64.66 12.80 -20.14
CA LEU A 471 65.99 12.40 -19.65
C LEU A 471 66.85 11.75 -20.74
N SER A 472 66.27 10.98 -21.66
CA SER A 472 66.96 10.42 -22.85
C SER A 472 67.39 11.52 -23.83
N ALA A 473 66.59 12.59 -23.96
CA ALA A 473 66.98 13.78 -24.71
C ALA A 473 68.12 14.53 -24.01
N TYR A 474 68.09 14.64 -22.67
CA TYR A 474 69.15 15.28 -21.87
C TYR A 474 70.47 14.49 -21.86
N SER A 475 70.40 13.16 -21.79
CA SER A 475 71.57 12.26 -21.83
C SER A 475 72.29 12.31 -23.17
N ARG A 476 71.58 12.55 -24.28
CA ARG A 476 72.20 12.75 -25.61
C ARG A 476 72.97 14.07 -25.72
N ILE A 477 72.68 15.05 -24.86
CA ILE A 477 73.33 16.37 -24.88
C ILE A 477 74.61 16.38 -24.03
N LEU A 478 74.75 15.51 -23.01
CA LEU A 478 75.89 15.48 -22.10
C LEU A 478 77.08 14.62 -22.55
N THR A 479 76.92 13.77 -23.57
CA THR A 479 78.04 13.06 -24.21
C THR A 479 78.61 13.86 -25.38
N SER A 480 79.15 15.05 -25.12
CA SER A 480 80.15 15.68 -26.00
C SER A 480 80.86 16.86 -25.33
N PRO A 481 82.18 16.80 -25.09
CA PRO A 481 83.02 17.98 -25.02
C PRO A 481 83.65 18.23 -26.40
N SER A 482 83.28 19.38 -26.94
CA SER A 482 83.98 20.26 -27.87
C SER A 482 85.39 19.85 -28.32
N SER A 483 85.56 19.68 -29.64
CA SER A 483 86.72 20.24 -30.34
C SER A 483 86.36 20.65 -31.76
N CYS A 484 86.71 21.89 -32.08
CA CYS A 484 86.75 22.47 -33.40
C CYS A 484 87.55 21.61 -34.38
N THR A 485 87.14 21.53 -35.64
CA THR A 485 87.92 22.10 -36.77
C THR A 485 87.22 21.95 -38.11
N LEU A 486 87.45 22.97 -38.92
CA LEU A 486 87.14 23.14 -40.32
C LEU A 486 87.85 22.12 -41.23
N ARG A 487 87.17 21.88 -42.36
CA ARG A 487 87.70 21.73 -43.73
C ARG A 487 88.45 20.45 -44.17
N ASP A 488 87.75 19.81 -45.12
CA ASP A 488 88.16 19.57 -46.52
C ASP A 488 88.99 18.32 -46.88
N PRO A 489 88.99 17.89 -48.16
CA PRO A 489 88.35 16.64 -48.57
C PRO A 489 89.32 15.69 -49.29
N GLN A 490 88.90 14.46 -49.59
CA GLN A 490 89.30 13.73 -50.81
C GLN A 490 88.54 12.40 -50.97
N THR A 491 87.78 12.31 -52.06
CA THR A 491 87.38 11.09 -52.80
C THR A 491 88.62 10.45 -53.49
N PRO A 492 88.56 9.36 -54.32
CA PRO A 492 87.45 8.50 -54.75
C PRO A 492 87.82 6.97 -54.88
N LYS A 493 86.91 6.22 -55.53
CA LYS A 493 87.08 4.96 -56.31
C LYS A 493 87.00 3.65 -55.51
N GLU A 494 86.45 2.54 -55.99
CA GLU A 494 85.73 2.09 -57.20
C GLU A 494 85.30 0.65 -56.82
N ALA A 495 84.08 0.21 -57.11
CA ALA A 495 83.79 -1.19 -57.45
C ALA A 495 82.32 -1.38 -57.84
N VAL A 496 82.13 -1.57 -59.13
CA VAL A 496 80.92 -2.04 -59.80
C VAL A 496 80.92 -3.57 -59.80
N GLN A 497 79.75 -4.19 -59.55
CA GLN A 497 79.23 -5.47 -60.11
C GLN A 497 77.95 -5.79 -59.32
N ARG A 498 76.70 -5.57 -59.79
CA ARG A 498 75.96 -6.08 -60.96
C ARG A 498 75.93 -7.61 -61.07
N TRP A 499 74.94 -8.25 -60.43
CA TRP A 499 74.24 -9.43 -60.96
C TRP A 499 72.73 -9.30 -60.67
N LYS A 500 71.94 -9.50 -61.73
CA LYS A 500 70.47 -9.72 -61.76
C LYS A 500 70.16 -11.07 -61.07
N GLU A 501 68.94 -11.46 -60.72
CA GLU A 501 67.69 -11.60 -61.50
C GLU A 501 66.62 -12.16 -60.51
N GLY A 502 65.37 -11.68 -60.56
CA GLY A 502 64.22 -12.48 -61.04
C GLY A 502 63.52 -13.21 -59.89
N ASP A 503 62.35 -12.77 -59.41
CA ASP A 503 61.00 -13.29 -59.72
C ASP A 503 60.34 -13.56 -58.34
N ASN A 504 59.04 -13.51 -58.05
CA ASN A 504 57.79 -13.43 -58.80
C ASN A 504 56.65 -13.18 -57.78
N ALA A 505 55.53 -12.65 -58.29
CA ALA A 505 54.14 -12.79 -57.78
C ALA A 505 53.74 -12.10 -56.46
N LEU A 506 52.54 -11.52 -56.28
CA LEU A 506 51.34 -11.29 -57.11
C LEU A 506 50.41 -10.37 -56.27
N THR A 507 49.81 -9.36 -56.92
CA THR A 507 48.40 -8.86 -56.81
C THR A 507 47.76 -8.59 -55.43
N SER A 508 47.07 -7.47 -55.20
CA SER A 508 45.86 -7.06 -55.94
C SER A 508 45.48 -5.58 -55.75
N ASN A 509 44.95 -5.03 -56.84
CA ASN A 509 44.23 -3.76 -56.99
C ASN A 509 42.81 -3.92 -56.36
N THR A 510 41.94 -2.92 -56.12
CA THR A 510 41.49 -1.84 -57.03
C THR A 510 40.42 -0.97 -56.32
N THR A 511 40.29 0.31 -56.75
CA THR A 511 39.06 1.15 -56.90
C THR A 511 38.25 1.55 -55.66
N ASP A 512 37.65 2.74 -55.51
CA ASP A 512 37.49 3.93 -56.36
C ASP A 512 36.98 5.11 -55.49
N SER A 513 37.27 6.33 -55.91
CA SER A 513 36.66 7.60 -55.46
C SER A 513 35.36 7.86 -56.28
N PRO A 514 34.45 8.80 -55.92
CA PRO A 514 34.74 10.24 -56.09
C PRO A 514 34.13 11.21 -55.05
N HIS A 515 34.93 12.25 -54.78
CA HIS A 515 34.64 13.70 -54.68
C HIS A 515 33.39 14.27 -53.98
N GLY A 516 33.66 15.31 -53.16
CA GLY A 516 32.71 16.41 -52.89
C GLY A 516 33.09 17.31 -51.70
N GLU A 517 34.09 18.18 -51.91
CA GLU A 517 34.31 19.55 -51.37
C GLU A 517 33.50 19.99 -50.13
N THR A 518 34.13 20.50 -49.05
CA THR A 518 34.40 21.94 -48.93
C THR A 518 35.52 22.23 -47.93
N MET A 519 36.39 23.13 -48.37
CA MET A 519 37.59 23.68 -47.77
C MET A 519 37.24 24.84 -46.84
N GLN A 520 37.83 24.94 -45.64
CA GLN A 520 38.22 26.22 -45.06
C GLN A 520 39.42 26.04 -44.12
N MET A 521 40.51 26.69 -44.53
CA MET A 521 41.78 26.84 -43.83
C MET A 521 41.70 27.93 -42.74
N VAL A 522 42.84 28.13 -42.06
CA VAL A 522 43.30 29.30 -41.26
C VAL A 522 43.20 29.01 -39.75
N GLU A 523 44.25 29.00 -38.93
CA GLU A 523 45.68 29.33 -39.04
C GLU A 523 46.39 28.73 -37.81
N ASP A 524 47.58 28.15 -38.00
CA ASP A 524 48.57 27.88 -36.96
C ASP A 524 49.65 28.97 -37.04
N TRP A 525 49.95 29.66 -35.92
CA TRP A 525 51.25 30.30 -35.69
C TRP A 525 51.69 30.19 -34.22
N GLU A 526 52.83 29.50 -34.08
CA GLU A 526 53.98 29.76 -33.20
C GLU A 526 53.94 29.58 -31.66
N LYS A 527 54.59 28.47 -31.25
CA LYS A 527 55.77 28.38 -30.37
C LYS A 527 56.08 29.54 -29.40
N GLY A 528 56.13 29.18 -28.12
CA GLY A 528 56.95 29.83 -27.09
C GLY A 528 57.11 28.93 -25.87
N VAL A 529 58.25 28.23 -25.76
CA VAL A 529 58.69 27.53 -24.55
C VAL A 529 59.59 28.47 -23.78
N ASP A 530 59.34 28.67 -22.48
CA ASP A 530 60.41 28.83 -21.47
C ASP A 530 59.96 28.60 -20.01
N SER A 531 60.60 27.59 -19.40
CA SER A 531 61.19 27.44 -18.05
C SER A 531 60.51 27.80 -16.70
N ILE A 532 60.27 26.73 -15.92
CA ILE A 532 60.78 26.39 -14.55
C ILE A 532 60.51 27.33 -13.33
N MET A 533 59.54 26.94 -12.47
CA MET A 533 59.49 26.67 -10.99
C MET A 533 60.23 27.57 -9.95
N PRO A 534 59.98 27.51 -8.59
CA PRO A 534 58.92 26.85 -7.78
C PRO A 534 58.33 27.72 -6.62
N THR A 535 57.31 27.24 -5.89
CA THR A 535 57.17 27.45 -4.42
C THR A 535 56.11 26.53 -3.78
N ALA A 536 56.47 25.91 -2.65
CA ALA A 536 55.66 24.99 -1.84
C ALA A 536 54.55 25.70 -1.01
N PRO A 537 53.58 24.93 -0.46
CA PRO A 537 53.53 24.76 1.00
C PRO A 537 53.18 23.29 1.41
N GLN A 538 53.85 22.65 2.38
CA GLN A 538 53.79 22.82 3.84
C GLN A 538 52.43 22.46 4.48
N THR A 539 52.43 21.25 5.08
CA THR A 539 51.84 20.83 6.37
C THR A 539 50.33 20.99 6.63
N ALA A 540 49.67 19.84 6.59
CA ALA A 540 48.88 19.22 7.66
C ALA A 540 48.08 20.11 8.62
N HIS A 541 46.75 20.09 8.44
CA HIS A 541 45.83 19.95 9.57
C HIS A 541 44.83 18.83 9.29
N ARG A 542 44.80 17.89 10.23
CA ARG A 542 43.94 16.71 10.31
C ARG A 542 42.47 17.14 10.26
N ALA A 543 41.76 16.83 9.17
CA ALA A 543 40.31 17.03 9.11
C ALA A 543 39.63 15.98 9.99
N VAL A 544 38.98 16.45 11.06
CA VAL A 544 38.09 15.66 11.90
C VAL A 544 36.91 15.21 11.04
N SER A 545 36.86 13.92 10.71
CA SER A 545 35.76 13.32 9.98
C SER A 545 34.51 13.28 10.86
N ALA A 546 33.39 13.79 10.31
CA ALA A 546 32.06 13.86 10.92
C ALA A 546 31.44 12.48 11.24
N ARG A 547 32.21 11.40 11.16
CA ARG A 547 31.82 10.03 11.55
C ARG A 547 31.95 9.78 13.06
N SER A 548 32.63 10.66 13.80
CA SER A 548 32.87 10.48 15.25
C SER A 548 31.83 11.15 16.18
N LEU A 549 30.79 11.81 15.66
CA LEU A 549 29.84 12.60 16.47
C LEU A 549 28.37 12.23 16.29
N VAL A 550 28.06 10.97 15.98
CA VAL A 550 26.66 10.50 16.02
C VAL A 550 26.55 9.35 17.01
N ARG A 551 26.02 9.68 18.19
CA ARG A 551 25.47 8.67 19.12
C ARG A 551 24.32 7.96 18.41
N MET A 552 24.47 6.66 18.23
CA MET A 552 23.39 5.75 17.87
C MET A 552 22.34 5.76 18.99
N MET A 553 21.19 6.39 18.76
CA MET A 553 19.97 6.06 19.50
C MET A 553 19.22 5.01 18.68
N GLU A 554 19.06 3.83 19.27
CA GLU A 554 18.31 2.71 18.74
C GLU A 554 16.79 2.99 18.84
N LEU A 555 16.08 2.84 17.72
CA LEU A 555 14.64 2.58 17.70
C LEU A 555 14.41 1.22 17.02
N PRO A 556 13.53 0.35 17.56
CA PRO A 556 13.40 -1.03 17.12
C PRO A 556 12.52 -1.12 15.87
N SER A 557 13.09 -1.59 14.76
CA SER A 557 12.33 -2.02 13.58
C SER A 557 12.43 -3.53 13.46
N ALA A 558 11.26 -4.16 13.34
CA ALA A 558 11.06 -5.58 13.25
C ALA A 558 11.75 -6.18 12.01
N SER A 559 12.64 -7.14 12.24
CA SER A 559 13.11 -8.09 11.24
C SER A 559 12.56 -9.47 11.60
N LEU A 560 11.70 -10.02 10.74
CA LEU A 560 11.36 -11.44 10.75
C LEU A 560 11.32 -11.95 9.31
N SER A 561 12.48 -12.40 8.83
CA SER A 561 12.59 -13.40 7.78
C SER A 561 13.90 -14.17 7.94
N GLY A 562 13.82 -15.50 8.04
CA GLY A 562 14.93 -16.40 7.74
C GLY A 562 15.40 -17.28 8.90
N GLY A 563 15.03 -18.57 8.86
CA GLY A 563 15.58 -19.63 9.71
C GLY A 563 15.02 -20.99 9.32
N THR A 564 15.63 -21.61 8.31
CA THR A 564 15.31 -22.93 7.75
C THR A 564 15.96 -24.08 8.54
N THR A 565 15.36 -25.28 8.42
CA THR A 565 15.88 -26.65 8.68
C THR A 565 16.25 -26.97 10.14
N ASP A 566 15.92 -28.10 10.76
CA ASP A 566 15.57 -29.45 10.31
C ASP A 566 15.06 -30.22 11.55
N ARG A 567 13.94 -30.97 11.43
CA ARG A 567 13.78 -32.34 11.98
C ARG A 567 12.34 -32.86 11.89
N ASP A 568 12.24 -33.95 11.13
CA ASP A 568 11.40 -35.13 11.34
C ASP A 568 9.88 -35.04 11.05
N SER A 569 9.58 -35.18 9.76
CA SER A 569 8.86 -36.33 9.19
C SER A 569 7.95 -37.14 10.13
N THR A 570 6.63 -36.90 10.08
CA THR A 570 5.62 -37.97 10.05
C THR A 570 4.21 -37.43 9.77
N LEU A 571 3.52 -38.10 8.83
CA LEU A 571 2.07 -38.21 8.67
C LEU A 571 1.32 -37.05 7.99
N TYR A 572 1.29 -37.13 6.65
CA TYR A 572 0.06 -36.85 5.90
C TYR A 572 -0.90 -38.01 6.10
N ALA A 573 -2.02 -37.75 6.76
CA ALA A 573 -3.26 -38.49 6.58
C ALA A 573 -4.40 -37.50 6.88
N ASP A 574 -5.30 -37.36 5.92
CA ASP A 574 -6.58 -36.68 6.05
C ASP A 574 -7.30 -37.12 7.32
N GLN A 575 -7.79 -36.15 8.09
CA GLN A 575 -8.92 -36.32 8.99
C GLN A 575 -9.52 -34.95 9.26
N ASP A 576 -10.62 -34.67 8.55
CA ASP A 576 -11.67 -33.77 9.00
C ASP A 576 -12.07 -34.18 10.42
N ASP A 577 -11.72 -33.36 11.40
CA ASP A 577 -12.28 -33.44 12.74
C ASP A 577 -12.64 -32.03 13.18
N ASP A 578 -13.94 -31.73 13.18
CA ASP A 578 -14.56 -30.67 13.97
C ASP A 578 -14.24 -30.90 15.46
N ARG A 579 -13.02 -30.56 15.87
CA ARG A 579 -12.67 -30.45 17.29
C ARG A 579 -13.36 -29.22 17.84
N ILE A 580 -14.57 -29.40 18.36
CA ILE A 580 -15.19 -28.46 19.28
C ILE A 580 -14.26 -28.33 20.49
N VAL A 581 -13.41 -27.30 20.46
CA VAL A 581 -12.48 -26.98 21.55
C VAL A 581 -13.34 -26.65 22.77
N SER A 582 -13.22 -27.45 23.82
CA SER A 582 -13.99 -27.23 25.04
C SER A 582 -13.65 -25.84 25.61
N HIS A 583 -14.63 -25.16 26.21
CA HIS A 583 -14.40 -23.85 26.84
C HIS A 583 -13.26 -23.88 27.88
N GLU A 584 -12.98 -25.06 28.45
CA GLU A 584 -11.87 -25.30 29.37
C GLU A 584 -10.51 -25.25 28.68
N ASP A 585 -10.41 -25.77 27.46
CA ASP A 585 -9.16 -25.74 26.68
C ASP A 585 -8.86 -24.31 26.19
N ILE A 586 -9.89 -23.55 25.82
CA ILE A 586 -9.74 -22.11 25.50
C ILE A 586 -9.26 -21.34 26.74
N ARG A 587 -9.80 -21.67 27.92
CA ARG A 587 -9.41 -21.03 29.18
C ARG A 587 -7.94 -21.34 29.54
N LYS A 588 -7.52 -22.59 29.43
CA LYS A 588 -6.12 -23.00 29.63
C LYS A 588 -5.17 -22.37 28.61
N GLN A 589 -5.56 -22.29 27.34
CA GLN A 589 -4.77 -21.60 26.32
C GLN A 589 -4.64 -20.10 26.61
N MET A 590 -5.70 -19.47 27.11
CA MET A 590 -5.67 -18.06 27.51
C MET A 590 -4.77 -17.84 28.74
N GLU A 591 -4.82 -18.73 29.74
CA GLU A 591 -3.95 -18.69 30.92
C GLU A 591 -2.47 -18.85 30.56
N VAL A 592 -2.15 -19.78 29.66
CA VAL A 592 -0.77 -19.95 29.15
C VAL A 592 -0.31 -18.72 28.37
N ARG A 593 -1.18 -18.11 27.56
CA ARG A 593 -0.87 -16.84 26.88
C ARG A 593 -0.63 -15.68 27.86
N LEU A 594 -1.42 -15.59 28.93
CA LEU A 594 -1.24 -14.56 29.95
C LEU A 594 0.04 -14.79 30.77
N ALA A 595 0.38 -16.05 31.07
CA ALA A 595 1.62 -16.40 31.75
C ALA A 595 2.86 -16.04 30.92
N THR A 596 2.84 -16.38 29.62
CA THR A 596 3.95 -16.04 28.70
C THR A 596 4.08 -14.53 28.47
N MET A 597 2.97 -13.79 28.44
CA MET A 597 2.97 -12.32 28.41
C MET A 597 3.62 -11.72 29.67
N ARG A 598 3.23 -12.19 30.87
CA ARG A 598 3.83 -11.74 32.14
C ARG A 598 5.32 -12.03 32.21
N GLU A 599 5.75 -13.21 31.76
CA GLU A 599 7.16 -13.58 31.75
C GLU A 599 7.98 -12.66 30.81
N ARG A 600 7.42 -12.29 29.64
CA ARG A 600 8.05 -11.34 28.72
C ARG A 600 8.14 -9.93 29.32
N GLU A 601 7.10 -9.47 29.99
CA GLU A 601 7.11 -8.19 30.70
C GLU A 601 8.14 -8.18 31.82
N GLU A 602 8.22 -9.25 32.60
CA GLU A 602 9.20 -9.37 33.68
C GLU A 602 10.64 -9.39 33.15
N ARG A 603 10.91 -10.12 32.06
CA ARG A 603 12.21 -10.08 31.36
C ARG A 603 12.55 -8.69 30.85
N ASN A 604 11.56 -7.96 30.31
CA ASN A 604 11.76 -6.57 29.87
C ASN A 604 12.01 -5.62 31.04
N GLN A 605 11.35 -5.81 32.17
CA GLN A 605 11.60 -5.03 33.39
C GLN A 605 12.98 -5.32 33.98
N ARG A 606 13.43 -6.58 33.97
CA ARG A 606 14.80 -6.96 34.35
C ARG A 606 15.82 -6.30 33.44
N ARG A 607 15.65 -6.38 32.12
CA ARG A 607 16.51 -5.68 31.15
C ARG A 607 16.54 -4.17 31.36
N LYS A 608 15.40 -3.54 31.68
CA LYS A 608 15.34 -2.11 32.03
C LYS A 608 16.09 -1.79 33.33
N LYS A 609 15.97 -2.64 34.36
CA LYS A 609 16.70 -2.48 35.63
C LYS A 609 18.21 -2.66 35.43
N ASP A 610 18.63 -3.65 34.64
CA ASP A 610 20.04 -3.91 34.33
C ASP A 610 20.63 -2.76 33.49
N ALA A 611 19.88 -2.24 32.53
CA ALA A 611 20.28 -1.06 31.75
C ALA A 611 20.40 0.20 32.64
N ALA A 612 19.47 0.39 33.58
CA ALA A 612 19.51 1.50 34.53
C ALA A 612 20.66 1.38 35.54
N GLN A 613 21.03 0.15 35.94
CA GLN A 613 22.21 -0.10 36.78
C GLN A 613 23.52 0.12 36.04
N ARG A 614 23.61 -0.23 34.75
CA ARG A 614 24.80 0.03 33.91
C ARG A 614 24.99 1.52 33.57
N ALA A 615 23.94 2.32 33.68
CA ALA A 615 23.97 3.75 33.43
C ALA A 615 24.33 4.59 34.68
N LYS A 616 24.34 3.99 35.87
CA LYS A 616 24.88 4.56 37.11
C LYS A 616 26.31 4.09 37.32
#